data_AF-A0A182JJY3-F1
#
_entry.id   AF-A0A182JJY3-F1
#
_cell.length_a   1.000
_cell.length_b   1.000
_cell.length_c   1.000
_cell.angle_alpha   90.00
_cell.angle_beta   90.00
_cell.angle_gamma   90.00
#
_symmetry.space_group_name_H-M   'P 1'
#
loop_
_entity.id
_entity.type
_entity.pdbx_description
1 polymer ?
#
loop_
_entity_poly.entity_id
_entity_poly.type
_entity_poly.pdbx_seq_one_letter_code
_entity_poly.pdbx_strand_id
1 'polypeptide(L)' 'MDLNDCVQELRRRGKPVPERGPYDNDQIYREKCQKIIKYQVPLNNR' A
#
# COMPACT_ATOMS: atom_id res chain seq x y z
N MET A 1 4.12 -4.74 -8.13
CA MET A 1 3.43 -3.48 -7.76
C MET A 1 4.43 -2.41 -7.43
N ASP A 2 4.44 -1.37 -8.23
CA ASP A 2 5.10 -0.11 -7.91
C ASP A 2 4.29 0.70 -6.86
N LEU A 3 4.73 1.93 -6.55
CA LEU A 3 4.05 2.77 -5.56
C LEU A 3 2.61 3.12 -5.97
N ASN A 4 2.40 3.49 -7.24
CA ASN A 4 1.08 3.88 -7.73
C ASN A 4 0.12 2.71 -7.69
N ASP A 5 0.57 1.52 -8.09
CA ASP A 5 -0.22 0.30 -7.98
C ASP A 5 -0.63 0.02 -6.53
N CYS A 6 0.31 0.18 -5.58
CA CYS A 6 0.01 -0.09 -4.17
C CYS A 6 -1.05 0.88 -3.63
N VAL A 7 -0.91 2.17 -3.93
CA VAL A 7 -1.89 3.19 -3.50
C VAL A 7 -3.25 2.94 -4.13
N GLN A 8 -3.28 2.61 -5.42
CA GLN A 8 -4.53 2.30 -6.13
C GLN A 8 -5.21 1.05 -5.57
N GLU A 9 -4.47 -0.03 -5.31
CA GLU A 9 -5.03 -1.26 -4.73
C GLU A 9 -5.62 -1.00 -3.33
N LEU A 10 -4.95 -0.22 -2.49
CA LEU A 10 -5.49 0.18 -1.18
C LEU A 10 -6.81 0.94 -1.32
N ARG A 11 -6.85 1.94 -2.20
CA ARG A 11 -8.08 2.72 -2.46
C ARG A 11 -9.21 1.85 -3.02
N ARG A 12 -8.90 1.00 -4.00
CA ARG A 12 -9.86 0.08 -4.65
C ARG A 12 -10.48 -0.89 -3.64
N ARG A 13 -9.72 -1.29 -2.62
CA ARG A 13 -10.17 -2.18 -1.54
C ARG A 13 -10.79 -1.44 -0.34
N GLY A 14 -10.89 -0.11 -0.40
CA GLY A 14 -11.37 0.71 0.71
C GLY A 14 -10.46 0.64 1.95
N LYS A 15 -9.18 0.35 1.78
CA LYS A 15 -8.19 0.30 2.87
C LYS A 15 -7.54 1.68 3.07
N PRO A 16 -7.17 2.02 4.31
CA PRO A 16 -6.49 3.28 4.57
C PRO A 16 -5.14 3.31 3.83
N VAL A 17 -4.91 4.40 3.12
CA VAL A 17 -3.60 4.72 2.55
C VAL A 17 -2.74 5.26 3.70
N PRO A 18 -1.50 4.79 3.89
CA PRO A 18 -0.66 5.28 4.98
C PRO A 18 -0.33 6.76 4.78
N GLU A 19 -0.07 7.47 5.86
CA GLU A 19 0.45 8.83 5.77
C GLU A 19 1.89 8.82 5.24
N ARG A 20 2.23 9.86 4.46
CA ARG A 20 3.59 10.12 4.00
C ARG A 20 4.24 11.14 4.93
N GLY A 21 5.17 10.66 5.74
CA GLY A 21 5.96 11.50 6.63
C GLY A 21 6.93 12.41 5.86
N PRO A 22 7.43 13.48 6.49
CA PRO A 22 8.32 14.47 5.84
C PRO A 22 9.66 13.88 5.37
N TYR A 23 10.06 12.72 5.89
CA TYR A 23 11.29 12.01 5.52
C TYR A 23 11.05 10.75 4.69
N ASP A 24 9.79 10.45 4.34
CA ASP A 24 9.47 9.29 3.55
C ASP A 24 9.77 9.55 2.07
N ASN A 25 10.84 8.92 1.59
CA ASN A 25 11.05 8.78 0.15
C ASN A 25 10.06 7.76 -0.46
N ASP A 26 10.02 7.68 -1.78
CA ASP A 26 9.05 6.83 -2.49
C ASP A 26 9.21 5.35 -2.14
N GLN A 27 10.43 4.88 -1.86
CA GLN A 27 10.69 3.51 -1.46
C GLN A 27 10.06 3.19 -0.10
N ILE A 28 10.33 4.04 0.91
CA ILE A 28 9.76 3.88 2.26
C ILE A 28 8.23 3.93 2.19
N TYR A 29 7.68 4.89 1.45
CA TYR A 29 6.24 5.05 1.32
C TYR A 29 5.58 3.84 0.61
N ARG A 30 6.24 3.31 -0.43
CA ARG A 30 5.80 2.07 -1.10
C ARG A 30 5.79 0.88 -0.15
N GLU A 31 6.84 0.70 0.64
CA GLU A 31 6.92 -0.41 1.61
C GLU A 31 5.81 -0.34 2.66
N LYS A 32 5.45 0.87 3.14
CA LYS A 32 4.29 1.06 4.03
C LYS A 32 3.00 0.59 3.36
N CYS A 33 2.76 0.99 2.11
CA CYS A 33 1.58 0.56 1.36
C CYS A 33 1.56 -0.97 1.17
N GLN A 34 2.69 -1.57 0.80
CA GLN A 34 2.81 -3.02 0.60
C GLN A 34 2.56 -3.82 1.88
N LYS A 35 3.03 -3.34 3.03
CA LYS A 35 2.74 -3.96 4.34
C LYS A 35 1.23 -4.04 4.54
N ILE A 36 0.51 -2.93 4.38
CA ILE A 36 -0.95 -2.91 4.57
C ILE A 36 -1.63 -3.89 3.61
N ILE A 37 -1.25 -3.90 2.34
CA ILE A 37 -1.80 -4.85 1.35
C ILE A 37 -1.56 -6.29 1.81
N LYS A 38 -0.32 -6.64 2.16
CA LYS A 38 0.03 -8.01 2.56
C LYS A 38 -0.73 -8.49 3.80
N TYR A 39 -0.97 -7.61 4.78
CA TYR A 39 -1.63 -7.96 6.03
C TYR A 39 -3.16 -7.90 5.96
N GLN A 40 -3.72 -6.99 5.15
CA GLN A 40 -5.15 -6.66 5.20
C GLN A 40 -5.92 -6.98 3.93
N VAL A 41 -5.23 -7.22 2.82
CA VAL A 41 -5.85 -7.68 1.57
C VAL A 41 -5.64 -9.19 1.53
N PRO A 42 -6.70 -10.00 1.72
CA PRO A 42 -6.57 -11.44 1.58
C PRO A 42 -6.04 -11.73 0.18
N LEU A 43 -4.95 -12.50 0.13
CA LEU A 43 -4.48 -13.11 -1.10
C LEU A 43 -5.60 -14.07 -1.52
N ASN A 44 -6.48 -13.60 -2.40
CA ASN A 44 -7.44 -14.49 -3.03
C ASN A 44 -6.61 -15.49 -3.84
N ASN A 45 -6.38 -16.66 -3.26
CA ASN A 45 -6.01 -17.87 -3.99
C ASN A 45 -7.26 -18.22 -4.82
N ARG A 46 -7.30 -17.72 -6.05
CA ARG A 46 -8.28 -18.16 -7.05
C ARG A 46 -7.58 -19.03 -8.07
#